data_AF-X1K9N5-F1
#
_entry.id   AF-X1K9N5-F1
#
_cell.length_a   1.000
_cell.length_b   1.000
_cell.length_c   1.000
_cell.angle_alpha   90.00
_cell.angle_beta   90.00
_cell.angle_gamma   90.00
#
_symmetry.space_group_name_H-M   'P 1'
#
loop_
_entity.id
_entity.type
_entity.pdbx_description
1 polymer ?
#
loop_
_entity_poly.entity_id
_entity_poly.type
_entity_poly.pdbx_seq_one_letter_code
_entity_poly.pdbx_strand_id
1 'polypeptide(L)'
;MDGIIVPGGFGLSGVQGKIDTIRYAREKGIPYLGLCLGMQLAVVEYAQNVCNLKDAHSKEVDKKAQHPVIDFIPDQVNILQESRYGATMRLGAYPAILKKGSLVHKLYGKNKVSERHRHRYEVNPEYLETLEEKGLVFSGRSPDGVLMEFMELPGHPYFVA
;
A
#
# COMPACT_ATOMS: atom_id res chain seq x y z
N MET A 1 -10.39 -5.94 -21.71
CA MET A 1 -9.65 -6.37 -20.51
C MET A 1 -10.22 -5.54 -19.40
N ASP A 2 -10.95 -6.17 -18.50
CA ASP A 2 -12.02 -5.48 -17.76
C ASP A 2 -11.71 -5.36 -16.26
N GLY A 3 -10.54 -5.85 -15.85
CA GLY A 3 -9.99 -5.71 -14.51
C GLY A 3 -8.53 -6.16 -14.46
N ILE A 4 -7.79 -5.63 -13.48
CA ILE A 4 -6.38 -5.92 -13.20
C ILE A 4 -6.24 -6.33 -11.75
N ILE A 5 -5.49 -7.40 -11.52
CA ILE A 5 -5.06 -7.80 -10.17
C ILE A 5 -3.54 -7.86 -10.16
N VAL A 6 -2.91 -7.14 -9.25
CA VAL A 6 -1.47 -7.26 -8.98
C VAL A 6 -1.31 -7.98 -7.65
N PRO A 7 -0.92 -9.28 -7.66
CA PRO A 7 -0.82 -10.06 -6.44
C PRO A 7 0.43 -9.70 -5.63
N GLY A 8 0.52 -10.31 -4.45
CA GLY A 8 1.76 -10.31 -3.67
C GLY A 8 2.90 -10.97 -4.45
N GLY A 9 4.14 -10.60 -4.11
CA GLY A 9 5.33 -11.17 -4.70
C GLY A 9 6.56 -10.85 -3.86
N PHE A 10 7.65 -11.57 -4.13
CA PHE A 10 8.96 -11.30 -3.54
C PHE A 10 9.98 -11.15 -4.67
N GLY A 11 10.94 -10.25 -4.45
CA GLY A 11 12.04 -10.02 -5.40
C GLY A 11 11.74 -8.95 -6.45
N LEU A 12 12.79 -8.62 -7.20
CA LEU A 12 12.86 -7.42 -8.05
C LEU A 12 12.30 -7.63 -9.46
N SER A 13 11.97 -8.87 -9.83
CA SER A 13 11.60 -9.20 -11.20
C SER A 13 10.23 -8.62 -11.58
N GLY A 14 10.20 -7.93 -12.73
CA GLY A 14 8.99 -7.37 -13.30
C GLY A 14 8.35 -6.24 -12.51
N VAL A 15 9.08 -5.61 -11.57
CA VAL A 15 8.55 -4.48 -10.77
C VAL A 15 8.12 -3.33 -11.68
N GLN A 16 8.97 -2.92 -12.64
CA GLN A 16 8.63 -1.83 -13.55
C GLN A 16 7.37 -2.15 -14.38
N GLY A 17 7.29 -3.36 -14.95
CA GLY A 17 6.12 -3.76 -15.74
C GLY A 17 4.82 -3.78 -14.91
N LYS A 18 4.89 -4.11 -13.62
CA LYS A 18 3.75 -4.01 -12.70
C LYS A 18 3.37 -2.54 -12.45
N ILE A 19 4.34 -1.66 -12.21
CA ILE A 19 4.10 -0.21 -12.05
C ILE A 19 3.42 0.36 -13.31
N ASP A 20 3.93 0.02 -14.50
CA ASP A 20 3.35 0.47 -15.77
C ASP A 20 1.92 -0.05 -15.95
N THR A 21 1.65 -1.29 -15.54
CA THR A 21 0.31 -1.88 -15.55
C THR A 21 -0.65 -1.17 -14.59
N ILE A 22 -0.18 -0.79 -13.40
CA ILE A 22 -0.98 -0.05 -12.41
C ILE A 22 -1.32 1.34 -12.95
N ARG A 23 -0.33 2.03 -13.55
CA ARG A 23 -0.54 3.31 -14.22
C ARG A 23 -1.58 3.19 -15.32
N TYR A 24 -1.46 2.16 -16.16
CA TYR A 24 -2.43 1.89 -17.21
C TYR A 24 -3.85 1.68 -16.65
N ALA A 25 -3.98 0.94 -15.55
CA ALA A 25 -5.25 0.75 -14.86
C ALA A 25 -5.85 2.10 -14.44
N ARG A 26 -5.06 2.90 -13.72
CA ARG A 26 -5.45 4.21 -13.17
C ARG A 26 -5.86 5.20 -14.25
N GLU A 27 -5.07 5.32 -15.32
CA GLU A 27 -5.30 6.29 -16.39
C GLU A 27 -6.45 5.90 -17.33
N LYS A 28 -6.75 4.60 -17.45
CA LYS A 28 -7.83 4.10 -18.31
C LYS A 28 -9.13 3.79 -17.58
N GLY A 29 -9.18 3.99 -16.26
CA GLY A 29 -10.38 3.70 -15.48
C GLY A 29 -10.68 2.19 -15.37
N ILE A 30 -9.67 1.33 -15.52
CA ILE A 30 -9.85 -0.13 -15.48
C ILE A 30 -9.81 -0.59 -14.02
N PRO A 31 -10.82 -1.34 -13.53
CA PRO A 31 -10.85 -1.86 -12.18
C PRO A 31 -9.53 -2.49 -11.72
N TYR A 32 -9.02 -2.04 -10.57
CA TYR A 32 -7.75 -2.49 -10.02
C TYR A 32 -7.91 -3.04 -8.61
N LEU A 33 -7.33 -4.21 -8.36
CA LEU A 33 -7.12 -4.78 -7.03
C LEU A 33 -5.62 -5.05 -6.81
N GLY A 34 -5.00 -4.30 -5.91
CA GLY A 34 -3.63 -4.57 -5.45
C GLY A 34 -3.65 -5.45 -4.22
N LEU A 35 -2.76 -6.43 -4.14
CA LEU A 35 -2.61 -7.27 -2.95
C LEU A 35 -1.16 -7.20 -2.46
N CYS A 36 -0.96 -6.77 -1.22
CA CYS A 36 0.37 -6.76 -0.59
C CYS A 36 1.38 -5.94 -1.43
N LEU A 37 2.25 -6.59 -2.22
CA LEU A 37 3.14 -5.92 -3.17
C LEU A 37 2.35 -5.03 -4.16
N GLY A 38 1.15 -5.45 -4.58
CA GLY A 38 0.31 -4.63 -5.45
C GLY A 38 -0.09 -3.28 -4.84
N MET A 39 -0.33 -3.23 -3.53
CA MET A 39 -0.57 -1.96 -2.83
C MET A 39 0.70 -1.10 -2.79
N GLN A 40 1.83 -1.70 -2.42
CA GLN A 40 3.11 -1.00 -2.35
C GLN A 40 3.48 -0.36 -3.71
N LEU A 41 3.34 -1.12 -4.80
CA LEU A 41 3.63 -0.63 -6.14
C LEU A 41 2.60 0.40 -6.63
N ALA A 42 1.36 0.35 -6.15
CA ALA A 42 0.37 1.39 -6.46
C ALA A 42 0.71 2.71 -5.77
N VAL A 43 1.20 2.69 -4.53
CA VAL A 43 1.72 3.89 -3.87
C VAL A 43 2.92 4.47 -4.60
N VAL A 44 3.85 3.61 -5.05
CA VAL A 44 5.02 4.03 -5.85
C VAL A 44 4.57 4.68 -7.17
N GLU A 45 3.68 4.03 -7.91
CA GLU A 45 3.14 4.57 -9.17
C GLU A 45 2.48 5.93 -8.95
N TYR A 46 1.66 6.05 -7.90
CA TYR A 46 0.95 7.29 -7.59
C TYR A 46 1.90 8.42 -7.22
N ALA A 47 2.92 8.12 -6.41
CA ALA A 47 3.94 9.08 -6.03
C ALA A 47 4.71 9.62 -7.25
N GLN A 48 5.13 8.75 -8.15
CA GLN A 48 5.89 9.11 -9.35
C GLN A 48 5.08 9.94 -10.35
N ASN A 49 3.81 9.57 -10.55
CA ASN A 49 3.01 10.07 -11.67
C ASN A 49 2.02 11.17 -11.27
N VAL A 50 1.51 11.17 -10.04
CA VAL A 50 0.52 12.14 -9.55
C VAL A 50 1.15 13.14 -8.58
N CYS A 51 2.01 12.68 -7.66
CA CYS A 51 2.70 13.56 -6.71
C CYS A 51 4.00 14.18 -7.28
N ASN A 52 4.41 13.81 -8.48
CA ASN A 52 5.65 14.25 -9.14
C ASN A 52 6.96 13.90 -8.42
N LEU A 53 6.95 12.88 -7.56
CA LEU A 53 8.14 12.36 -6.89
C LEU A 53 8.81 11.33 -7.81
N LYS A 54 9.53 11.81 -8.84
CA LYS A 54 10.02 10.95 -9.95
C LYS A 54 10.89 9.77 -9.50
N ASP A 55 11.70 9.96 -8.46
CA ASP A 55 12.57 8.93 -7.89
C ASP A 55 11.92 8.19 -6.70
N ALA A 56 10.59 8.25 -6.59
CA ALA A 56 9.88 7.51 -5.55
C ALA A 56 9.94 6.02 -5.78
N HIS A 57 10.34 5.28 -4.75
CA HIS A 57 10.38 3.83 -4.82
C HIS A 57 10.34 3.20 -3.41
N SER A 58 10.17 1.88 -3.36
CA SER A 58 10.46 1.06 -2.18
C SER A 58 11.96 0.90 -1.95
N LYS A 59 12.40 1.01 -0.69
CA LYS A 59 13.78 0.66 -0.27
C LYS A 59 14.14 -0.81 -0.46
N GLU A 60 13.15 -1.70 -0.61
CA GLU A 60 13.38 -3.10 -0.99
C GLU A 60 13.99 -3.19 -2.39
N VAL A 61 13.50 -2.36 -3.31
CA VAL A 61 13.83 -2.43 -4.73
C VAL A 61 14.94 -1.46 -5.11
N ASP A 62 14.87 -0.23 -4.59
CA ASP A 62 15.93 0.77 -4.78
C ASP A 62 16.36 1.37 -3.44
N LYS A 63 17.52 0.91 -2.96
CA LYS A 63 18.14 1.41 -1.72
C LYS A 63 18.52 2.88 -1.80
N LYS A 64 18.75 3.41 -3.01
CA LYS A 64 19.17 4.79 -3.27
C LYS A 64 18.00 5.72 -3.61
N ALA A 65 16.76 5.22 -3.57
CA ALA A 65 15.57 6.04 -3.78
C ALA A 65 15.61 7.28 -2.88
N GLN A 66 15.51 8.45 -3.52
CA GLN A 66 15.49 9.76 -2.85
C GLN A 66 14.15 9.99 -2.16
N HIS A 67 13.08 9.36 -2.67
CA HIS A 67 11.75 9.38 -2.07
C HIS A 67 11.30 7.97 -1.67
N PRO A 68 11.74 7.45 -0.51
CA PRO A 68 11.37 6.11 -0.06
C PRO A 68 9.93 6.06 0.45
N VAL A 69 8.96 6.07 -0.46
CA VAL A 69 7.52 6.03 -0.14
C VAL A 69 7.06 4.70 0.44
N ILE A 70 7.82 3.63 0.20
CA ILE A 70 7.67 2.34 0.86
C ILE A 70 8.98 2.02 1.58
N ASP A 71 8.94 1.85 2.90
CA ASP A 71 10.13 1.64 3.70
C ASP A 71 9.90 0.67 4.86
N PHE A 72 10.99 0.21 5.45
CA PHE A 72 10.99 -0.53 6.68
C PHE A 72 10.84 0.45 7.85
N ILE A 73 9.76 0.34 8.63
CA ILE A 73 9.53 1.24 9.78
C ILE A 73 10.26 0.66 11.01
N PRO A 74 11.30 1.32 11.56
CA PRO A 74 12.09 0.76 12.66
C PRO A 74 11.28 0.58 13.95
N ASP A 75 10.27 1.40 14.23
CA ASP A 75 9.40 1.22 15.40
C ASP A 75 8.56 -0.07 15.31
N GLN A 76 8.40 -0.62 14.11
CA GLN A 76 7.88 -1.97 13.89
C GLN A 76 8.77 -3.02 14.56
N VAL A 77 10.08 -2.79 14.69
CA VAL A 77 11.02 -3.68 15.38
C VAL A 77 10.73 -3.73 16.86
N ASN A 78 10.43 -2.62 17.53
CA ASN A 78 10.10 -2.64 18.97
C ASN A 78 8.79 -3.40 19.22
N ILE A 79 7.78 -3.21 18.36
CA ILE A 79 6.50 -3.92 18.42
C ILE A 79 6.65 -5.42 18.08
N LEU A 80 7.51 -5.75 17.10
CA LEU A 80 7.73 -7.12 16.65
C LEU A 80 8.73 -7.89 17.53
N GLN A 81 9.65 -7.21 18.23
CA GLN A 81 10.64 -7.81 19.14
C GLN A 81 9.99 -8.46 20.36
N GLU A 82 8.86 -7.93 20.83
CA GLU A 82 8.06 -8.59 21.87
C GLU A 82 7.45 -9.92 21.38
N SER A 83 7.34 -10.10 20.06
CA SER A 83 6.81 -11.29 19.40
C SER A 83 7.89 -12.13 18.69
N ARG A 84 8.77 -12.75 19.49
CA ARG A 84 9.73 -13.82 19.11
C ARG A 84 10.98 -13.37 18.34
N TYR A 85 12.10 -13.98 18.72
CA TYR A 85 13.44 -13.84 18.12
C TYR A 85 13.41 -13.89 16.58
N GLY A 86 13.87 -12.82 15.91
CA GLY A 86 14.09 -12.76 14.45
C GLY A 86 13.13 -11.88 13.63
N ALA A 87 12.28 -11.08 14.27
CA ALA A 87 11.11 -10.48 13.63
C ALA A 87 11.40 -9.16 12.85
N THR A 88 11.63 -9.28 11.54
CA THR A 88 11.52 -8.18 10.55
C THR A 88 10.32 -8.35 9.62
N MET A 89 9.53 -9.42 9.80
CA MET A 89 8.40 -9.76 8.92
C MET A 89 7.10 -9.79 9.71
N ARG A 90 6.12 -9.05 9.19
CA ARG A 90 4.75 -9.07 9.66
C ARG A 90 4.05 -10.31 9.10
N LEU A 91 3.79 -11.27 9.97
CA LEU A 91 3.25 -12.58 9.62
C LEU A 91 2.10 -12.96 10.55
N GLY A 92 0.89 -13.02 10.02
CA GLY A 92 -0.30 -13.38 10.82
C GLY A 92 -1.49 -12.49 10.54
N ALA A 93 -2.52 -12.62 11.37
CA ALA A 93 -3.73 -11.80 11.27
C ALA A 93 -3.56 -10.51 12.08
N TYR A 94 -3.85 -9.37 11.46
CA TYR A 94 -3.76 -8.07 12.10
C TYR A 94 -5.05 -7.26 11.88
N PRO A 95 -5.46 -6.46 12.86
CA PRO A 95 -6.65 -5.63 12.74
C PRO A 95 -6.42 -4.40 11.86
N ALA A 96 -7.43 -4.01 11.11
CA ALA A 96 -7.50 -2.72 10.42
C ALA A 96 -8.81 -1.99 10.77
N ILE A 97 -8.72 -0.69 11.05
CA ILE A 97 -9.84 0.22 11.26
C ILE A 97 -10.17 0.87 9.92
N LEU A 98 -11.39 0.66 9.44
CA LEU A 98 -11.83 1.11 8.12
C LEU A 98 -12.43 2.52 8.19
N LYS A 99 -12.04 3.39 7.26
CA LYS A 99 -12.58 4.74 7.10
C LYS A 99 -14.04 4.65 6.71
N LYS A 100 -14.93 5.19 7.55
CA LYS A 100 -16.39 5.14 7.33
C LYS A 100 -16.74 5.81 6.00
N GLY A 101 -17.55 5.11 5.20
CA GLY A 101 -18.00 5.61 3.89
C GLY A 101 -17.07 5.28 2.71
N SER A 102 -15.86 4.76 2.97
CA SER A 102 -14.99 4.17 1.94
C SER A 102 -15.67 3.02 1.21
N LEU A 103 -15.19 2.67 0.03
CA LEU A 103 -15.68 1.51 -0.70
C LEU A 103 -15.40 0.22 0.10
N VAL A 104 -14.20 0.11 0.67
CA VAL A 104 -13.80 -1.03 1.51
C VAL A 104 -14.73 -1.18 2.72
N HIS A 105 -15.04 -0.08 3.41
CA HIS A 105 -15.99 -0.08 4.53
C HIS A 105 -17.38 -0.59 4.12
N LYS A 106 -17.88 -0.14 2.96
CA LYS A 106 -19.18 -0.58 2.43
C LYS A 106 -19.19 -2.06 2.05
N LEU A 107 -18.10 -2.55 1.45
CA LEU A 107 -17.97 -3.96 1.05
C LEU A 107 -17.94 -4.91 2.25
N TYR A 108 -17.18 -4.56 3.31
CA TYR A 108 -17.12 -5.38 4.51
C TYR A 108 -18.34 -5.21 5.43
N GLY A 109 -19.01 -4.05 5.39
CA GLY A 109 -20.10 -3.71 6.31
C GLY A 109 -19.66 -3.59 7.78
N LYS A 110 -18.36 -3.38 8.04
CA LYS A 110 -17.75 -3.35 9.38
C LYS A 110 -16.78 -2.19 9.53
N ASN A 111 -16.64 -1.66 10.75
CA ASN A 111 -15.66 -0.61 11.07
C ASN A 111 -14.26 -1.17 11.35
N LYS A 112 -14.16 -2.45 11.72
CA LYS A 112 -12.91 -3.14 12.06
C LYS A 112 -12.91 -4.51 11.40
N VAL A 113 -11.83 -4.82 10.71
CA VAL A 113 -11.59 -6.11 10.05
C VAL A 113 -10.27 -6.70 10.51
N SER A 114 -10.03 -7.97 10.19
CA SER A 114 -8.79 -8.68 10.52
C SER A 114 -8.34 -9.42 9.27
N GLU A 115 -7.18 -9.07 8.74
CA GLU A 115 -6.62 -9.64 7.52
C GLU A 115 -5.23 -10.22 7.76
N ARG A 116 -4.80 -11.11 6.86
CA ARG A 116 -3.52 -11.84 7.01
C ARG A 116 -2.42 -11.18 6.20
N HIS A 117 -1.30 -10.91 6.88
CA HIS A 117 -0.12 -10.27 6.32
C HIS A 117 1.04 -11.25 6.21
N ARG A 118 1.86 -11.05 5.18
CA ARG A 118 3.16 -11.70 4.99
C ARG A 118 4.06 -10.76 4.18
N HIS A 119 4.54 -9.71 4.81
CA HIS A 119 5.43 -8.71 4.19
C HIS A 119 6.30 -8.02 5.25
N ARG A 120 7.20 -7.13 4.82
CA ARG A 120 8.15 -6.44 5.70
C ARG A 120 8.12 -4.91 5.58
N TYR A 121 7.62 -4.40 4.46
CA TYR A 121 7.73 -2.98 4.11
C TYR A 121 6.35 -2.35 4.15
N GLU A 122 6.30 -1.12 4.63
CA GLU A 122 5.09 -0.38 4.88
C GLU A 122 5.12 0.95 4.12
N VAL A 123 3.99 1.63 4.02
CA VAL A 123 3.96 3.01 3.51
C VAL A 123 4.72 3.91 4.48
N ASN A 124 5.66 4.70 3.98
CA ASN A 124 6.44 5.61 4.81
C ASN A 124 5.53 6.76 5.31
N PRO A 125 5.38 6.95 6.65
CA PRO A 125 4.54 7.99 7.23
C PRO A 125 4.85 9.42 6.75
N GLU A 126 6.10 9.71 6.40
CA GLU A 126 6.54 11.03 5.92
C GLU A 126 5.85 11.47 4.62
N TYR A 127 5.34 10.52 3.83
CA TYR A 127 4.71 10.79 2.54
C TYR A 127 3.18 10.75 2.58
N LEU A 128 2.57 10.43 3.72
CA LEU A 128 1.11 10.27 3.81
C LEU A 128 0.37 11.54 3.43
N GLU A 129 0.78 12.69 3.99
CA GLU A 129 0.17 13.98 3.68
C GLU A 129 0.28 14.30 2.19
N THR A 130 1.46 14.14 1.59
CA THR A 130 1.68 14.38 0.15
C THR A 130 0.80 13.49 -0.74
N LEU A 131 0.60 12.22 -0.35
CA LEU A 131 -0.25 11.29 -1.08
C LEU A 131 -1.73 11.64 -0.93
N GLU A 132 -2.17 11.95 0.30
CA GLU A 132 -3.56 12.26 0.63
C GLU A 132 -4.01 13.61 0.06
N GLU A 133 -3.17 14.64 0.08
CA GLU A 133 -3.44 15.95 -0.55
C GLU A 133 -3.67 15.84 -2.06
N LYS A 134 -3.01 14.88 -2.70
CA LYS A 134 -3.21 14.60 -4.14
C LYS A 134 -4.41 13.71 -4.42
N GLY A 135 -5.17 13.32 -3.40
CA GLY A 135 -6.44 12.63 -3.54
C GLY A 135 -6.39 11.13 -3.26
N LEU A 136 -5.24 10.55 -2.91
CA LEU A 136 -5.19 9.15 -2.46
C LEU A 136 -5.87 9.02 -1.09
N VAL A 137 -6.57 7.93 -0.83
CA VAL A 137 -7.20 7.72 0.48
C VAL A 137 -6.70 6.41 1.08
N PHE A 138 -6.10 6.48 2.27
CA PHE A 138 -5.85 5.29 3.07
C PHE A 138 -7.13 4.91 3.84
N SER A 139 -7.93 4.04 3.21
CA SER A 139 -9.26 3.62 3.67
C SER A 139 -9.22 2.61 4.82
N GLY A 140 -8.06 2.10 5.19
CA GLY A 140 -7.89 1.23 6.35
C GLY A 140 -6.51 1.42 6.97
N ARG A 141 -6.47 1.53 8.29
CA ARG A 141 -5.24 1.77 9.06
C ARG A 141 -5.13 0.79 10.23
N SER A 142 -3.94 0.52 10.72
CA SER A 142 -3.76 -0.20 11.99
C SER A 142 -4.42 0.56 13.14
N PRO A 143 -4.74 -0.08 14.28
CA PRO A 143 -5.45 0.58 15.38
C PRO A 143 -4.72 1.77 16.01
N ASP A 144 -3.39 1.78 15.96
CA ASP A 144 -2.54 2.90 16.38
C ASP A 144 -2.44 4.01 15.30
N GLY A 145 -3.00 3.77 14.10
CA GLY A 145 -3.02 4.70 12.99
C GLY A 145 -1.71 4.81 12.21
N VAL A 146 -0.69 4.02 12.56
CA VAL A 146 0.67 4.12 12.00
C VAL A 146 0.77 3.43 10.64
N LEU A 147 0.20 2.24 10.49
CA LEU A 147 0.30 1.42 9.29
C LEU A 147 -0.92 1.63 8.40
N MET A 148 -0.67 1.78 7.10
CA MET A 148 -1.71 1.87 6.09
C MET A 148 -1.99 0.48 5.54
N GLU A 149 -3.19 -0.04 5.78
CA GLU A 149 -3.58 -1.42 5.47
C GLU A 149 -4.39 -1.54 4.19
N PHE A 150 -5.12 -0.47 3.84
CA PHE A 150 -5.92 -0.38 2.63
C PHE A 150 -5.79 1.03 2.04
N MET A 151 -5.72 1.12 0.72
CA MET A 151 -5.84 2.35 -0.04
C MET A 151 -6.95 2.25 -1.08
N GLU A 152 -7.54 3.39 -1.41
CA GLU A 152 -8.46 3.55 -2.52
C GLU A 152 -8.19 4.87 -3.24
N LEU A 153 -8.59 4.95 -4.52
CA LEU A 153 -8.52 6.17 -5.30
C LEU A 153 -9.94 6.68 -5.64
N PRO A 154 -10.46 7.67 -4.88
CA PRO A 154 -11.73 8.30 -5.17
C PRO A 154 -11.79 8.85 -6.60
N GLY A 155 -12.94 8.71 -7.26
CA GLY A 155 -13.15 9.15 -8.64
C GLY A 155 -12.75 8.11 -9.70
N HIS A 156 -12.02 7.05 -9.33
CA HIS A 156 -11.81 5.90 -10.19
C HIS A 156 -12.97 4.89 -10.06
N PRO A 157 -13.42 4.19 -11.13
CA PRO A 157 -14.55 3.26 -11.07
C PRO A 157 -14.39 2.16 -10.00
N TYR A 158 -13.18 1.60 -9.89
CA TYR A 158 -12.77 0.71 -8.81
C TYR A 158 -11.25 0.67 -8.72
N PHE A 159 -10.66 1.23 -7.66
CA PHE A 159 -9.21 1.13 -7.41
C PHE A 159 -9.03 0.93 -5.92
N VAL A 160 -8.78 -0.32 -5.52
CA VAL A 160 -8.57 -0.71 -4.13
C VAL A 160 -7.27 -1.49 -4.06
N ALA A 161 -6.46 -1.25 -3.02
CA ALA A 161 -5.24 -1.99 -2.78
C ALA A 161 -5.00 -2.17 -1.28
#